data_AF-A0A417H8E8-F1
#
_entry.id   AF-A0A417H8E8-F1
#
_cell.length_a   1.000
_cell.length_b   1.000
_cell.length_c   1.000
_cell.angle_alpha   90.00
_cell.angle_beta   90.00
_cell.angle_gamma   90.00
#
_symmetry.space_group_name_H-M   'P 1'
#
loop_
_entity.id
_entity.type
_entity.pdbx_description
1 polymer ?
#
loop_
_entity_poly.entity_id
_entity_poly.type
_entity_poly.pdbx_seq_one_letter_code
_entity_poly.pdbx_strand_id
1 'polypeptide(L)'
;MAQIDSYLKRLVAENELNYLDDFLDLYDFIPNEDLKTLLAVYHTQLNHWFAVLNHDINLQYDDDGNVIYTGGYFHAQDSRDFLDIINNVETLKTKCHKTPYAFRISDNGYDDAIRRCRRFVVKSGGSTIPEDFKPIEIVDLTPIFQLTSGITIEQDKRSIYSTLKSVGEGSYAQVFSYTDPTYKFPVILKRARQELDNKELTRFKQEFDVLKELHSPYIVDVFAYDSEKNEYTMERMDETIYNFIQKNNNKLSLAERKRIITQIEVTPKS
;
A
#
# COMPACT_ATOMS: atom_id res chain seq x y z
N MET A 1 -16.26 -17.90 6.47
CA MET A 1 -14.97 -17.42 7.00
C MET A 1 -14.28 -18.56 7.76
N ALA A 2 -14.85 -19.08 8.86
CA ALA A 2 -14.23 -20.15 9.66
C ALA A 2 -13.70 -21.39 8.88
N GLN A 3 -14.37 -21.82 7.80
CA GLN A 3 -13.91 -22.98 7.00
C GLN A 3 -12.68 -22.68 6.14
N ILE A 4 -12.57 -21.46 5.56
CA ILE A 4 -11.37 -21.08 4.78
C ILE A 4 -10.20 -20.83 5.73
N ASP A 5 -10.43 -20.22 6.89
CA ASP A 5 -9.39 -20.01 7.91
C ASP A 5 -8.81 -21.35 8.40
N SER A 6 -9.68 -22.32 8.68
CA SER A 6 -9.26 -23.67 9.09
C SER A 6 -8.48 -24.39 7.98
N TYR A 7 -8.84 -24.17 6.72
CA TYR A 7 -8.11 -24.73 5.57
C TYR A 7 -6.71 -24.14 5.46
N LEU A 8 -6.58 -22.81 5.55
CA LEU A 8 -5.28 -22.11 5.47
C LEU A 8 -4.36 -22.55 6.61
N LYS A 9 -4.88 -22.55 7.85
CA LYS A 9 -4.13 -22.99 9.03
C LYS A 9 -3.65 -24.43 8.92
N ARG A 10 -4.48 -25.33 8.40
CA ARG A 10 -4.09 -26.72 8.15
C ARG A 10 -2.99 -26.78 7.08
N LEU A 11 -3.12 -26.01 6.00
CA LEU A 11 -2.12 -25.98 4.93
C LEU A 11 -0.76 -25.49 5.46
N VAL A 12 -0.73 -24.45 6.29
CA VAL A 12 0.51 -23.98 6.94
C VAL A 12 1.11 -25.07 7.84
N ALA A 13 0.30 -25.79 8.61
CA ALA A 13 0.78 -26.85 9.50
C ALA A 13 1.29 -28.11 8.77
N GLU A 14 0.81 -28.37 7.56
CA GLU A 14 1.15 -29.56 6.75
C GLU A 14 2.35 -29.33 5.81
N ASN A 15 2.77 -28.08 5.60
CA ASN A 15 3.87 -27.75 4.69
C ASN A 15 5.14 -27.37 5.46
N GLU A 16 6.31 -27.75 4.92
CA GLU A 16 7.57 -27.18 5.37
C GLU A 16 7.62 -25.70 4.97
N LEU A 17 7.63 -24.83 5.98
CA LEU A 17 7.65 -23.39 5.78
C LEU A 17 9.08 -22.95 5.47
N ASN A 18 9.36 -22.71 4.20
CA ASN A 18 10.60 -22.11 3.74
C ASN A 18 10.28 -20.81 3.00
N TYR A 19 10.51 -19.69 3.68
CA TYR A 19 10.38 -18.34 3.13
C TYR A 19 11.48 -17.45 3.72
N LEU A 20 11.85 -16.40 2.99
CA LEU A 20 12.73 -15.35 3.50
C LEU A 20 11.90 -14.35 4.33
N ASP A 21 12.40 -13.93 5.48
CA ASP A 21 11.70 -12.97 6.35
C ASP A 21 11.33 -11.68 5.58
N ASP A 22 12.23 -11.19 4.72
CA ASP A 22 11.99 -10.01 3.87
C ASP A 22 10.79 -10.20 2.93
N PHE A 23 10.47 -11.44 2.51
CA PHE A 23 9.30 -11.71 1.67
C PHE A 23 8.02 -11.74 2.49
N LEU A 24 8.09 -12.13 3.77
CA LEU A 24 6.93 -12.08 4.65
C LEU A 24 6.43 -10.63 4.79
N ASP A 25 7.34 -9.67 4.92
CA ASP A 25 7.06 -8.24 5.03
C ASP A 25 6.39 -7.66 3.77
N LEU A 26 6.72 -8.18 2.57
CA LEU A 26 6.07 -7.77 1.33
C LEU A 26 4.57 -7.99 1.33
N TYR A 27 4.06 -8.91 2.18
CA TYR A 27 2.66 -9.29 2.26
C TYR A 27 1.96 -8.77 3.54
N ASP A 28 2.49 -7.75 4.22
CA ASP A 28 1.87 -7.13 5.41
C ASP A 28 0.45 -6.59 5.17
N PHE A 29 0.10 -6.32 3.92
CA PHE A 29 -1.25 -5.90 3.54
C PHE A 29 -2.28 -7.05 3.57
N ILE A 30 -1.85 -8.30 3.78
CA ILE A 30 -2.73 -9.48 3.84
C ILE A 30 -3.26 -9.65 5.26
N PRO A 31 -4.60 -9.52 5.50
CA PRO A 31 -5.14 -9.54 6.86
C PRO A 31 -5.09 -10.89 7.59
N ASN A 32 -4.90 -11.98 6.87
CA ASN A 32 -4.88 -13.34 7.43
C ASN A 32 -3.44 -13.85 7.45
N GLU A 33 -2.88 -14.09 8.65
CA GLU A 33 -1.49 -14.48 8.85
C GLU A 33 -1.12 -15.81 8.17
N ASP A 34 -2.05 -16.78 8.12
CA ASP A 34 -1.81 -18.07 7.46
C ASP A 34 -1.69 -17.86 5.94
N LEU A 35 -2.57 -17.03 5.35
CA LEU A 35 -2.49 -16.66 3.94
C LEU A 35 -1.23 -15.85 3.63
N LYS A 36 -0.89 -14.88 4.48
CA LYS A 36 0.34 -14.07 4.36
C LYS A 36 1.56 -14.98 4.27
N THR A 37 1.67 -15.92 5.21
CA THR A 37 2.73 -16.93 5.25
C THR A 37 2.77 -17.76 3.97
N LEU A 38 1.62 -18.28 3.51
CA LEU A 38 1.55 -19.09 2.30
C LEU A 38 1.98 -18.32 1.04
N LEU A 39 1.59 -17.06 0.90
CA LEU A 39 1.98 -16.22 -0.24
C LEU A 39 3.49 -15.93 -0.23
N ALA A 40 4.07 -15.66 0.94
CA ALA A 40 5.53 -15.51 1.09
C ALA A 40 6.28 -16.80 0.71
N VAL A 41 5.82 -17.95 1.20
CA VAL A 41 6.35 -19.28 0.86
C VAL A 41 6.31 -19.52 -0.65
N TYR A 42 5.16 -19.28 -1.29
CA TYR A 42 5.06 -19.50 -2.74
C TYR A 42 5.89 -18.50 -3.54
N HIS A 43 6.04 -17.27 -3.08
CA HIS A 43 6.95 -16.30 -3.70
C HIS A 43 8.40 -16.78 -3.62
N THR A 44 8.88 -17.18 -2.45
CA THR A 44 10.24 -17.73 -2.29
C THR A 44 10.47 -18.95 -3.19
N GLN A 45 9.52 -19.87 -3.24
CA GLN A 45 9.65 -21.08 -4.06
C GLN A 45 9.59 -20.80 -5.57
N LEU A 46 8.75 -19.86 -6.01
CA LEU A 46 8.73 -19.45 -7.42
C LEU A 46 10.07 -18.81 -7.82
N ASN A 47 10.63 -17.93 -6.97
CA ASN A 47 11.93 -17.31 -7.23
C ASN A 47 13.03 -18.36 -7.31
N HIS A 48 13.03 -19.32 -6.38
CA HIS A 48 13.97 -20.43 -6.41
C HIS A 48 13.89 -21.20 -7.73
N TRP A 49 12.70 -21.64 -8.15
CA TRP A 49 12.57 -22.42 -9.38
C TRP A 49 12.84 -21.62 -10.65
N PHE A 50 12.54 -20.32 -10.67
CA PHE A 50 12.95 -19.44 -11.77
C PHE A 50 14.46 -19.27 -11.83
N ALA A 51 15.15 -19.20 -10.68
CA ALA A 51 16.61 -19.15 -10.64
C ALA A 51 17.24 -20.45 -11.16
N VAL A 52 16.71 -21.62 -10.72
CA VAL A 52 17.17 -22.93 -11.22
C VAL A 52 16.94 -23.03 -12.73
N LEU A 53 15.74 -22.70 -13.21
CA LEU A 53 15.44 -22.74 -14.63
C LEU A 53 16.35 -21.81 -15.44
N ASN A 54 16.58 -20.59 -14.95
CA ASN A 54 17.47 -19.63 -15.60
C ASN A 54 18.91 -20.14 -15.68
N HIS A 55 19.37 -20.89 -14.67
CA HIS A 55 20.70 -21.49 -14.66
C HIS A 55 20.83 -22.61 -15.72
N ASP A 56 19.75 -23.35 -15.96
CA ASP A 56 19.71 -24.46 -16.92
C ASP A 56 19.52 -24.00 -18.38
N ILE A 57 19.35 -22.69 -18.63
CA ILE A 57 19.29 -22.12 -19.98
C ILE A 57 20.72 -22.02 -20.54
N ASN A 58 20.93 -22.64 -21.70
CA ASN A 58 22.13 -22.50 -22.48
C ASN A 58 22.07 -21.24 -23.36
N LEU A 59 23.22 -20.58 -23.50
CA LEU A 59 23.38 -19.41 -24.37
C LEU A 59 24.66 -19.48 -25.20
N GLN A 60 24.61 -18.83 -26.35
CA GLN A 60 25.73 -18.61 -27.26
C GLN A 60 25.69 -17.18 -27.79
N TYR A 61 26.73 -16.75 -28.49
CA TYR A 61 26.79 -15.46 -29.16
C TYR A 61 26.84 -15.68 -30.66
N ASP A 62 26.06 -14.91 -31.41
CA ASP A 62 26.19 -14.86 -32.87
C ASP A 62 27.45 -14.08 -33.31
N ASP A 63 27.70 -14.06 -34.62
CA ASP A 63 28.83 -13.35 -35.22
C ASP A 63 28.80 -11.83 -34.96
N ASP A 64 27.62 -11.27 -34.66
CA ASP A 64 27.38 -9.86 -34.34
C ASP A 64 27.47 -9.57 -32.83
N GLY A 65 27.70 -10.59 -32.00
CA GLY A 65 27.80 -10.50 -30.54
C GLY A 65 26.46 -10.46 -29.81
N ASN A 66 25.34 -10.76 -30.46
CA ASN A 66 24.03 -10.88 -29.82
C ASN A 66 23.89 -12.23 -29.12
N VAL A 67 23.19 -12.23 -27.98
CA VAL A 67 22.88 -13.45 -27.22
C VAL A 67 21.81 -14.27 -27.94
N ILE A 68 22.10 -15.55 -28.18
CA ILE A 68 21.15 -16.56 -28.64
C ILE A 68 20.94 -17.59 -27.54
N TYR A 69 19.68 -17.85 -27.20
CA TYR A 69 19.30 -18.89 -26.23
C TYR A 69 19.08 -20.22 -26.95
N THR A 70 19.96 -21.19 -26.72
CA THR A 70 20.00 -22.47 -27.45
C THR A 70 19.23 -23.58 -26.74
N GLY A 71 18.25 -23.21 -25.91
CA GLY A 71 17.46 -24.12 -25.11
C GLY A 71 18.17 -24.54 -23.84
N GLY A 72 17.99 -25.79 -23.42
CA GLY A 72 18.51 -26.27 -22.14
C GLY A 72 17.80 -27.54 -21.67
N TYR A 73 18.11 -27.98 -20.46
CA TYR A 73 17.48 -29.17 -19.89
C TYR A 73 17.19 -28.96 -18.41
N PHE A 74 15.90 -28.89 -18.09
CA PHE A 74 15.41 -28.80 -16.72
C PHE A 74 15.21 -30.21 -16.17
N HIS A 75 15.88 -30.53 -15.06
CA HIS A 75 15.98 -31.89 -14.57
C HIS A 75 14.62 -32.48 -14.18
N ALA A 76 14.52 -33.81 -14.20
CA ALA A 76 13.25 -34.51 -13.99
C ALA A 76 12.65 -34.29 -12.60
N GLN A 77 13.49 -34.18 -11.56
CA GLN A 77 13.03 -33.92 -10.20
C GLN A 77 12.57 -32.46 -10.08
N ASP A 78 13.41 -31.53 -10.51
CA ASP A 78 13.10 -30.09 -10.55
C ASP A 78 11.81 -29.78 -11.33
N SER A 79 11.60 -30.47 -12.46
CA SER A 79 10.36 -30.38 -13.25
C SER A 79 9.12 -30.80 -12.45
N ARG A 80 9.22 -31.87 -11.64
CA ARG A 80 8.11 -32.33 -10.79
C ARG A 80 7.85 -31.34 -9.66
N ASP A 81 8.90 -30.95 -8.95
CA ASP A 81 8.78 -30.10 -7.77
C ASP A 81 8.26 -28.71 -8.16
N PHE A 82 8.77 -28.14 -9.26
CA PHE A 82 8.25 -26.87 -9.80
C PHE A 82 6.78 -26.97 -10.21
N LEU A 83 6.37 -28.06 -10.89
CA LEU A 83 4.96 -28.27 -11.25
C LEU A 83 4.07 -28.39 -10.01
N ASP A 84 4.55 -29.04 -8.96
CA ASP A 84 3.81 -29.16 -7.70
C ASP A 84 3.60 -27.78 -7.05
N ILE A 85 4.60 -26.89 -7.12
CA ILE A 85 4.43 -25.51 -6.62
C ILE A 85 3.38 -24.75 -7.41
N ILE A 86 3.41 -24.81 -8.74
CA ILE A 86 2.39 -24.13 -9.56
C ILE A 86 0.99 -24.69 -9.26
N ASN A 87 0.86 -26.01 -9.11
CA ASN A 87 -0.43 -26.64 -8.81
C ASN A 87 -0.93 -26.26 -7.40
N ASN A 88 -0.04 -26.11 -6.42
CA ASN A 88 -0.37 -25.66 -5.08
C ASN A 88 -0.88 -24.21 -5.09
N VAL A 89 -0.20 -23.31 -5.81
CA VAL A 89 -0.65 -21.91 -5.99
C VAL A 89 -2.03 -21.85 -6.64
N GLU A 90 -2.26 -22.61 -7.72
CA GLU A 90 -3.56 -22.65 -8.41
C GLU A 90 -4.66 -23.26 -7.55
N THR A 91 -4.34 -24.29 -6.77
CA THR A 91 -5.28 -24.91 -5.83
C THR A 91 -5.67 -23.91 -4.76
N LEU A 92 -4.70 -23.22 -4.15
CA LEU A 92 -4.96 -22.19 -3.16
C LEU A 92 -5.83 -21.06 -3.75
N LYS A 93 -5.45 -20.55 -4.93
CA LYS A 93 -6.22 -19.53 -5.68
C LYS A 93 -7.66 -19.96 -5.89
N THR A 94 -7.88 -21.21 -6.31
CA THR A 94 -9.21 -21.79 -6.53
C THR A 94 -10.00 -21.93 -5.23
N LYS A 95 -9.37 -22.29 -4.11
CA LYS A 95 -10.06 -22.36 -2.81
C LYS A 95 -10.44 -20.97 -2.27
N CYS A 96 -9.60 -19.97 -2.53
CA CYS A 96 -9.83 -18.60 -2.09
C CYS A 96 -10.77 -17.78 -2.99
N HIS A 97 -11.03 -18.17 -4.25
CA HIS A 97 -11.71 -17.32 -5.25
C HIS A 97 -13.10 -16.76 -4.84
N LYS A 98 -13.81 -17.44 -3.95
CA LYS A 98 -15.16 -17.06 -3.46
C LYS A 98 -15.14 -16.49 -2.04
N THR A 99 -13.97 -16.18 -1.50
CA THR A 99 -13.79 -15.67 -0.15
C THR A 99 -13.15 -14.27 -0.21
N PRO A 100 -13.12 -13.52 0.92
CA PRO A 100 -12.37 -12.26 1.00
C PRO A 100 -10.86 -12.40 0.76
N TYR A 101 -10.35 -13.62 0.70
CA TYR A 101 -8.96 -13.96 0.46
C TYR A 101 -8.64 -14.26 -0.99
N ALA A 102 -9.60 -14.03 -1.90
CA ALA A 102 -9.35 -14.16 -3.33
C ALA A 102 -8.16 -13.30 -3.74
N PHE A 103 -7.21 -13.89 -4.47
CA PHE A 103 -5.97 -13.24 -4.90
C PHE A 103 -5.65 -13.61 -6.35
N ARG A 104 -4.74 -12.83 -6.92
CA ARG A 104 -4.18 -13.04 -8.26
C ARG A 104 -2.67 -12.84 -8.22
N ILE A 105 -1.99 -13.34 -9.25
CA ILE A 105 -0.63 -12.90 -9.58
C ILE A 105 -0.79 -11.49 -10.15
N SER A 106 -0.17 -10.50 -9.53
CA SER A 106 -0.21 -9.09 -9.94
C SER A 106 0.92 -8.73 -10.89
N ASP A 107 2.03 -9.47 -10.85
CA ASP A 107 3.16 -9.25 -11.74
C ASP A 107 2.94 -9.96 -13.09
N ASN A 108 2.93 -9.18 -14.16
CA ASN A 108 2.72 -9.70 -15.52
C ASN A 108 3.88 -10.58 -15.99
N GLY A 109 5.11 -10.34 -15.48
CA GLY A 109 6.28 -11.15 -15.79
C GLY A 109 6.16 -12.56 -15.22
N TYR A 110 5.68 -12.69 -13.98
CA TYR A 110 5.46 -13.97 -13.31
C TYR A 110 4.30 -14.75 -13.93
N ASP A 111 3.19 -14.07 -14.24
CA ASP A 111 2.06 -14.72 -14.91
C ASP A 111 2.46 -15.25 -16.30
N ASP A 112 3.20 -14.44 -17.08
CA ASP A 112 3.76 -14.88 -18.36
C ASP A 112 4.76 -16.02 -18.20
N ALA A 113 5.69 -15.92 -17.24
CA ALA A 113 6.70 -16.93 -16.98
C ALA A 113 6.07 -18.29 -16.67
N ILE A 114 5.12 -18.34 -15.74
CA ILE A 114 4.39 -19.58 -15.40
C ILE A 114 3.70 -20.15 -16.65
N ARG A 115 3.04 -19.29 -17.43
CA ARG A 115 2.36 -19.70 -18.67
C ARG A 115 3.33 -20.23 -19.72
N ARG A 116 4.51 -19.63 -19.88
CA ARG A 116 5.57 -20.12 -20.79
C ARG A 116 6.11 -21.45 -20.30
N CYS A 117 6.41 -21.60 -19.01
CA CYS A 117 6.92 -22.85 -18.45
C CYS A 117 5.92 -24.01 -18.57
N ARG A 118 4.63 -23.76 -18.34
CA ARG A 118 3.56 -24.77 -18.50
C ARG A 118 3.48 -25.40 -19.89
N ARG A 119 4.08 -24.78 -20.92
CA ARG A 119 4.07 -25.32 -22.29
C ARG A 119 5.07 -26.44 -22.52
N PHE A 120 6.14 -26.52 -21.72
CA PHE A 120 7.23 -27.47 -21.95
C PHE A 120 7.60 -28.30 -20.72
N VAL A 121 7.29 -27.84 -19.49
CA VAL A 121 7.62 -28.59 -18.27
C VAL A 121 6.71 -29.80 -18.12
N VAL A 122 7.31 -30.98 -17.97
CA VAL A 122 6.60 -32.28 -17.87
C VAL A 122 7.02 -33.08 -16.64
N LYS A 123 6.14 -33.98 -16.18
CA LYS A 123 6.34 -34.74 -14.92
C LYS A 123 7.38 -35.87 -15.01
N SER A 124 7.74 -36.31 -16.20
CA SER A 124 8.58 -37.50 -16.43
C SER A 124 9.60 -37.26 -17.53
N GLY A 125 10.83 -37.74 -17.32
CA GLY A 125 11.90 -37.67 -18.33
C GLY A 125 12.64 -36.35 -18.41
N GLY A 126 12.39 -35.41 -17.49
CA GLY A 126 12.92 -34.05 -17.56
C GLY A 126 12.22 -33.21 -18.63
N SER A 127 12.58 -31.94 -18.68
CA SER A 127 11.94 -30.99 -19.60
C SER A 127 13.00 -30.31 -20.45
N THR A 128 12.91 -30.49 -21.77
CA THR A 128 13.75 -29.74 -22.70
C THR A 128 13.29 -28.28 -22.72
N ILE A 129 14.18 -27.38 -22.34
CA ILE A 129 13.93 -25.94 -22.40
C ILE A 129 13.96 -25.52 -23.87
N PRO A 130 12.92 -24.85 -24.39
CA PRO A 130 12.87 -24.45 -25.79
C PRO A 130 14.00 -23.50 -26.19
N GLU A 131 14.44 -23.59 -27.45
CA GLU A 131 15.22 -22.53 -28.08
C GLU A 131 14.46 -21.20 -27.99
N ASP A 132 15.20 -20.08 -27.93
CA ASP A 132 14.68 -18.73 -27.71
C ASP A 132 13.94 -18.50 -26.38
N PHE A 133 13.94 -19.47 -25.45
CA PHE A 133 13.38 -19.26 -24.12
C PHE A 133 14.24 -18.27 -23.34
N LYS A 134 13.75 -17.04 -23.22
CA LYS A 134 14.43 -15.98 -22.49
C LYS A 134 14.37 -16.21 -20.97
N PRO A 135 15.46 -15.92 -20.25
CA PRO A 135 15.49 -15.91 -18.79
C PRO A 135 14.34 -15.12 -18.20
N ILE A 136 13.84 -15.58 -17.06
CA ILE A 136 12.77 -14.96 -16.30
C ILE A 136 13.39 -13.89 -15.39
N GLU A 137 12.85 -12.68 -15.41
CA GLU A 137 13.22 -11.64 -14.46
C GLU A 137 12.65 -12.01 -13.08
N ILE A 138 13.53 -12.12 -12.08
CA ILE A 138 13.16 -12.48 -10.72
C ILE A 138 12.94 -11.21 -9.92
N VAL A 139 11.78 -11.13 -9.27
CA VAL A 139 11.33 -9.96 -8.52
C VAL A 139 11.43 -10.26 -7.02
N ASP A 140 12.35 -9.56 -6.34
CA ASP A 140 12.67 -9.79 -4.92
C ASP A 140 12.22 -8.65 -4.00
N LEU A 141 11.86 -7.48 -4.55
CA LEU A 141 11.58 -6.27 -3.78
C LEU A 141 10.12 -5.82 -3.82
N THR A 142 9.26 -6.54 -4.54
CA THR A 142 7.83 -6.22 -4.65
C THR A 142 6.99 -7.49 -4.59
N PRO A 143 5.75 -7.41 -4.05
CA PRO A 143 4.87 -8.57 -3.97
C PRO A 143 4.41 -8.99 -5.37
N ILE A 144 4.43 -10.31 -5.63
CA ILE A 144 3.96 -10.90 -6.89
C ILE A 144 2.48 -11.32 -6.82
N PHE A 145 1.91 -11.39 -5.62
CA PHE A 145 0.50 -11.67 -5.38
C PHE A 145 -0.24 -10.45 -4.85
N GLN A 146 -1.52 -10.34 -5.17
CA GLN A 146 -2.39 -9.26 -4.69
C GLN A 146 -3.81 -9.76 -4.46
N LEU A 147 -4.47 -9.28 -3.40
CA LEU A 147 -5.89 -9.55 -3.18
C LEU A 147 -6.74 -8.94 -4.30
N THR A 148 -7.76 -9.66 -4.76
CA THR A 148 -8.70 -9.16 -5.78
C THR A 148 -9.81 -8.30 -5.17
N SER A 149 -10.10 -8.50 -3.88
CA SER A 149 -11.04 -7.67 -3.11
C SER A 149 -10.25 -6.69 -2.23
N GLY A 150 -9.90 -5.54 -2.81
CA GLY A 150 -9.20 -4.46 -2.12
C GLY A 150 -8.85 -3.35 -3.09
N ILE A 151 -8.67 -2.13 -2.59
CA ILE A 151 -7.97 -1.07 -3.33
C ILE A 151 -6.51 -1.10 -2.92
N THR A 152 -5.59 -1.00 -3.89
CA THR A 152 -4.17 -0.80 -3.61
C THR A 152 -4.00 0.60 -3.05
N ILE A 153 -3.60 0.73 -1.78
CA ILE A 153 -3.17 2.01 -1.21
C ILE A 153 -1.65 1.98 -1.25
N GLU A 154 -1.08 2.63 -2.27
CA GLU A 154 0.36 2.84 -2.34
C GLU A 154 0.77 3.82 -1.23
N GLN A 155 1.19 3.30 -0.09
CA GLN A 155 1.87 4.09 0.94
C GLN A 155 3.34 4.23 0.56
N ASP A 156 3.61 4.99 -0.49
CA ASP A 156 4.96 5.45 -0.76
C ASP A 156 5.32 6.40 0.41
N LYS A 157 6.06 5.93 1.42
CA LYS A 157 6.64 6.75 2.51
C LYS A 157 7.75 7.67 1.96
N ARG A 158 7.52 8.30 0.81
CA ARG A 158 8.39 9.35 0.31
C ARG A 158 8.02 10.61 1.07
N SER A 159 9.02 11.23 1.70
CA SER A 159 8.87 12.58 2.24
C SER A 159 8.55 13.52 1.07
N ILE A 160 7.27 13.77 0.84
CA ILE A 160 6.85 14.69 -0.22
C ILE A 160 7.04 16.11 0.32
N TYR A 161 8.10 16.76 -0.14
CA TYR A 161 8.35 18.16 0.19
C TYR A 161 7.37 19.05 -0.57
N SER A 162 6.47 19.70 0.15
CA SER A 162 5.64 20.77 -0.41
C SER A 162 6.14 22.12 0.08
N THR A 163 6.14 23.12 -0.82
CA THR A 163 6.47 24.50 -0.45
C THR A 163 5.35 25.09 0.41
N LEU A 164 5.66 25.40 1.67
CA LEU A 164 4.74 26.04 2.59
C LEU A 164 4.56 27.52 2.26
N LYS A 165 3.31 27.98 2.16
CA LYS A 165 2.97 29.40 2.07
C LYS A 165 2.48 29.88 3.43
N SER A 166 3.11 30.89 4.01
CA SER A 166 2.62 31.50 5.27
C SER A 166 1.24 32.12 5.04
N VAL A 167 0.28 31.79 5.90
CA VAL A 167 -1.12 32.25 5.85
C VAL A 167 -1.41 33.21 7.01
N GLY A 168 -0.72 33.05 8.13
CA GLY A 168 -0.85 33.92 9.28
C GLY A 168 -0.08 33.41 10.49
N GLU A 169 -0.16 34.19 11.56
CA GLU A 169 0.46 33.86 12.84
C GLU A 169 -0.56 34.04 13.95
N GLY A 170 -0.61 33.05 14.85
CA GLY A 170 -1.30 33.16 16.13
C GLY A 170 -0.30 33.37 17.26
N SER A 171 -0.83 33.61 18.47
CA SER A 171 -0.02 33.77 19.69
C SER A 171 0.85 32.55 19.99
N TYR A 172 0.38 31.35 19.65
CA TYR A 172 1.05 30.09 19.96
C TYR A 172 1.64 29.37 18.75
N ALA A 173 1.29 29.78 17.52
CA ALA A 173 1.60 28.98 16.34
C ALA A 173 1.78 29.82 15.08
N GLN A 174 2.57 29.28 14.15
CA GLN A 174 2.63 29.74 12.77
C GLN A 174 1.73 28.86 11.90
N VAL A 175 1.01 29.50 10.97
CA VAL A 175 0.02 28.83 10.12
C VAL A 175 0.48 28.90 8.67
N PHE A 176 0.62 27.73 8.05
CA PHE A 176 1.02 27.58 6.67
C PHE A 176 -0.09 26.91 5.86
N SER A 177 -0.09 27.11 4.55
CA SER A 177 -0.89 26.33 3.60
C SER A 177 0.00 25.59 2.62
N TYR A 178 -0.46 24.42 2.23
CA TYR A 178 0.09 23.66 1.12
C TYR A 178 -1.03 22.90 0.39
N THR A 179 -0.72 22.33 -0.77
CA THR A 179 -1.65 21.44 -1.48
C THR A 179 -1.23 20.01 -1.21
N ASP A 180 -2.15 19.18 -0.72
CA ASP A 180 -1.87 17.78 -0.49
C ASP A 180 -1.39 17.11 -1.80
N PRO A 181 -0.22 16.47 -1.80
CA PRO A 181 0.35 15.95 -3.04
C PRO A 181 -0.40 14.74 -3.59
N THR A 182 -1.19 14.03 -2.77
CA THR A 182 -1.93 12.84 -3.18
C THR A 182 -3.31 13.23 -3.67
N TYR A 183 -4.08 13.93 -2.83
CA TYR A 183 -5.49 14.24 -3.07
C TYR A 183 -5.73 15.61 -3.70
N LYS A 184 -4.68 16.44 -3.83
CA LYS A 184 -4.69 17.76 -4.50
C LYS A 184 -5.61 18.82 -3.88
N PHE A 185 -6.17 18.59 -2.69
CA PHE A 185 -6.92 19.60 -1.95
C PHE A 185 -5.99 20.46 -1.07
N PRO A 186 -6.37 21.70 -0.73
CA PRO A 186 -5.54 22.56 0.10
C PRO A 186 -5.64 22.17 1.59
N VAL A 187 -4.49 22.17 2.25
CA VAL A 187 -4.32 21.81 3.66
C VAL A 187 -3.69 22.99 4.42
N ILE A 188 -4.09 23.15 5.67
CA ILE A 188 -3.42 24.04 6.63
C ILE A 188 -2.51 23.21 7.53
N LEU A 189 -1.27 23.67 7.70
CA LEU A 189 -0.32 23.16 8.68
C LEU A 189 -0.18 24.22 9.78
N LYS A 190 -0.52 23.86 11.01
CA LYS A 190 -0.33 24.71 12.18
C LYS A 190 0.83 24.17 13.00
N ARG A 191 1.88 24.97 13.15
CA ARG A 191 3.13 24.61 13.83
C ARG A 191 3.29 25.42 15.10
N ALA A 192 3.51 24.74 16.22
CA ALA A 192 3.81 25.39 17.48
C ALA A 192 5.09 26.24 17.38
N ARG A 193 5.09 27.39 18.06
CA ARG A 193 6.28 28.23 18.22
C ARG A 193 7.35 27.49 19.03
N GLN A 194 8.62 27.70 18.71
CA GLN A 194 9.74 27.02 19.38
C GLN A 194 9.93 27.50 20.82
N GLU A 195 9.47 28.72 21.10
CA GLU A 195 9.57 29.41 22.38
C GLU A 195 8.46 29.05 23.38
N LEU A 196 7.53 28.14 23.04
CA LEU A 196 6.47 27.72 23.95
C LEU A 196 7.00 26.89 25.12
N ASP A 197 6.41 27.10 26.30
CA ASP A 197 6.68 26.24 27.45
C ASP A 197 5.93 24.89 27.35
N ASN A 198 6.30 23.93 28.21
CA ASN A 198 5.68 22.60 28.20
C ASN A 198 4.17 22.62 28.43
N LYS A 199 3.66 23.59 29.19
CA LYS A 199 2.22 23.74 29.47
C LYS A 199 1.49 24.28 28.25
N GLU A 200 2.11 25.20 27.52
CA GLU A 200 1.61 25.75 26.26
C GLU A 200 1.64 24.70 25.15
N LEU A 201 2.68 23.88 25.05
CA LEU A 201 2.73 22.74 24.13
C LEU A 201 1.65 21.70 24.45
N THR A 202 1.42 21.42 25.73
CA THR A 202 0.33 20.52 26.15
C THR A 202 -1.04 21.07 25.71
N ARG A 203 -1.27 22.38 25.89
CA ARG A 203 -2.49 23.04 25.42
C ARG A 203 -2.63 23.01 23.90
N PHE A 204 -1.53 23.19 23.17
CA PHE A 204 -1.51 23.11 21.72
C PHE A 204 -1.91 21.72 21.22
N LYS A 205 -1.39 20.65 21.84
CA LYS A 205 -1.80 19.28 21.53
C LYS A 205 -3.27 19.02 21.93
N GLN A 206 -3.69 19.53 23.08
CA GLN A 206 -5.07 19.37 23.55
C GLN A 206 -6.08 20.00 22.57
N GLU A 207 -5.75 21.12 21.93
CA GLU A 207 -6.58 21.69 20.85
C GLU A 207 -6.79 20.68 19.71
N PHE A 208 -5.73 20.02 19.25
CA PHE A 208 -5.82 18.98 18.23
C PHE A 208 -6.65 17.78 18.71
N ASP A 209 -6.38 17.27 19.91
CA ASP A 209 -7.08 16.10 20.45
C ASP A 209 -8.59 16.36 20.54
N VAL A 210 -8.98 17.54 21.05
CA VAL A 210 -10.39 17.96 21.12
C VAL A 210 -11.02 18.07 19.74
N LEU A 211 -10.33 18.72 18.78
CA LEU A 211 -10.84 18.83 17.41
C LEU A 211 -10.97 17.46 16.73
N LYS A 212 -10.08 16.50 17.05
CA LYS A 212 -10.10 15.15 16.48
C LYS A 212 -11.31 14.34 16.93
N GLU A 213 -11.78 14.57 18.16
CA GLU A 213 -12.96 13.91 18.74
C GLU A 213 -14.28 14.50 18.25
N LEU A 214 -14.28 15.72 17.73
CA LEU A 214 -15.49 16.41 17.28
C LEU A 214 -15.79 16.08 15.82
N HIS A 215 -17.00 15.58 15.55
CA HIS A 215 -17.48 15.28 14.20
C HIS A 215 -18.72 16.12 13.89
N SER A 216 -18.54 17.22 13.17
CA SER A 216 -19.62 18.11 12.78
C SER A 216 -19.26 18.86 11.50
N PRO A 217 -20.21 19.08 10.56
CA PRO A 217 -19.97 19.87 9.35
C PRO A 217 -19.69 21.36 9.64
N TYR A 218 -19.80 21.81 10.89
CA TYR A 218 -19.52 23.19 11.33
C TYR A 218 -18.25 23.31 12.16
N ILE A 219 -17.50 22.23 12.30
CA ILE A 219 -16.19 22.19 12.96
C ILE A 219 -15.16 21.83 11.91
N VAL A 220 -14.00 22.47 12.00
CA VAL A 220 -12.90 22.21 11.09
C VAL A 220 -12.31 20.83 11.36
N ASP A 221 -12.16 20.02 10.31
CA ASP A 221 -11.57 18.69 10.46
C ASP A 221 -10.04 18.77 10.60
N VAL A 222 -9.51 17.97 11.54
CA VAL A 222 -8.07 17.79 11.73
C VAL A 222 -7.63 16.41 11.25
N PHE A 223 -6.50 16.37 10.52
CA PHE A 223 -6.04 15.17 9.84
C PHE A 223 -5.03 14.39 10.70
N ALA A 224 -3.85 14.96 10.95
CA ALA A 224 -2.76 14.28 11.66
C ALA A 224 -1.95 15.26 12.52
N TYR A 225 -1.34 14.74 13.58
CA TYR A 225 -0.44 15.45 14.49
C TYR A 225 0.96 14.81 14.43
N ASP A 226 1.99 15.63 14.28
CA ASP A 226 3.41 15.26 14.35
C ASP A 226 3.97 15.78 15.67
N SER A 227 4.24 14.85 16.60
CA SER A 227 4.75 15.18 17.94
C SER A 227 6.23 15.53 17.96
N GLU A 228 7.01 15.14 16.95
CA GLU A 228 8.42 15.50 16.88
C GLU A 228 8.58 16.97 16.52
N LYS A 229 7.74 17.46 15.61
CA LYS A 229 7.74 18.85 15.16
C LYS A 229 6.74 19.75 15.88
N ASN A 230 5.89 19.18 16.72
CA ASN A 230 4.77 19.87 17.38
C ASN A 230 3.91 20.64 16.36
N GLU A 231 3.43 19.94 15.33
CA GLU A 231 2.59 20.50 14.29
C GLU A 231 1.42 19.58 13.97
N TYR A 232 0.33 20.13 13.45
CA TYR A 232 -0.79 19.34 12.94
C TYR A 232 -1.38 19.92 11.67
N THR A 233 -2.03 19.05 10.91
CA THR A 233 -2.71 19.37 9.66
C THR A 233 -4.22 19.40 9.84
N MET A 234 -4.86 20.33 9.14
CA MET A 234 -6.30 20.55 9.20
C MET A 234 -6.84 21.06 7.87
N GLU A 235 -8.16 20.99 7.71
CA GLU A 235 -8.86 21.54 6.57
C GLU A 235 -8.58 23.04 6.40
N ARG A 236 -8.46 23.48 5.14
CA ARG A 236 -8.36 24.90 4.82
C ARG A 236 -9.75 25.50 4.68
N MET A 237 -10.08 26.41 5.60
CA MET A 237 -11.27 27.27 5.51
C MET A 237 -11.04 28.43 4.52
N ASP A 238 -12.09 28.83 3.81
CA ASP A 238 -12.04 29.91 2.82
C ASP A 238 -11.78 31.29 3.45
N GLU A 239 -12.51 31.61 4.53
CA GLU A 239 -12.32 32.85 5.28
C GLU A 239 -12.85 32.76 6.72
N THR A 240 -12.49 33.74 7.55
CA THR A 240 -13.01 33.86 8.92
C THR A 240 -14.39 34.50 8.93
N ILE A 241 -15.21 34.16 9.93
CA ILE A 241 -16.53 34.78 10.14
C ILE A 241 -16.41 36.31 10.23
N TYR A 242 -15.37 36.81 10.91
CA TYR A 242 -15.11 38.25 11.01
C TYR A 242 -14.93 38.90 9.64
N ASN A 243 -14.07 38.34 8.79
CA ASN A 243 -13.81 38.87 7.44
C ASN A 243 -15.07 38.77 6.56
N PHE A 244 -15.79 37.66 6.65
CA PHE A 244 -17.03 37.45 5.90
C PHE A 244 -18.08 38.50 6.26
N ILE A 245 -18.31 38.73 7.57
CA ILE A 245 -19.25 39.73 8.06
C ILE A 245 -18.81 41.12 7.63
N GLN A 246 -17.53 41.47 7.78
CA GLN A 246 -17.03 42.80 7.42
C GLN A 246 -17.27 43.13 5.93
N LYS A 247 -17.08 42.16 5.03
CA LYS A 247 -17.31 42.33 3.59
C LYS A 247 -18.79 42.38 3.21
N ASN A 248 -19.64 41.65 3.92
CA ASN A 248 -21.03 41.40 3.52
C ASN A 248 -22.08 42.05 4.42
N ASN A 249 -21.71 42.78 5.46
CA ASN A 249 -22.64 43.26 6.49
C ASN A 249 -23.86 43.99 5.91
N ASN A 250 -23.65 44.86 4.92
CA ASN A 250 -24.73 45.65 4.31
C ASN A 250 -25.61 44.85 3.32
N LYS A 251 -25.22 43.61 3.01
CA LYS A 251 -25.90 42.71 2.05
C LYS A 251 -26.60 41.53 2.74
N LEU A 252 -26.19 41.19 3.97
CA LEU A 252 -26.73 40.04 4.70
C LEU A 252 -28.16 40.29 5.18
N SER A 253 -29.09 39.49 4.67
CA SER A 253 -30.46 39.43 5.13
C SER A 253 -30.57 38.91 6.57
N LEU A 254 -31.71 39.18 7.23
CA LEU A 254 -31.98 38.65 8.57
C LEU A 254 -31.95 37.11 8.61
N ALA A 255 -32.43 36.46 7.55
CA ALA A 255 -32.44 35.00 7.45
C ALA A 255 -31.03 34.40 7.36
N GLU A 256 -30.13 35.02 6.57
CA GLU A 256 -28.72 34.61 6.49
C GLU A 256 -28.00 34.80 7.82
N ARG A 257 -28.24 35.93 8.50
CA ARG A 257 -27.67 36.18 9.83
C ARG A 257 -28.11 35.13 10.84
N LYS A 258 -29.41 34.79 10.87
CA LYS A 258 -29.95 33.73 11.73
C LYS A 258 -29.28 32.38 11.43
N ARG A 259 -29.10 32.04 10.16
CA ARG A 259 -28.43 30.79 9.74
C ARG A 259 -27.00 30.69 10.26
N ILE A 260 -26.22 31.77 10.12
CA ILE A 260 -24.83 31.83 10.62
C ILE A 260 -24.82 31.65 12.15
N ILE A 261 -25.73 32.33 12.86
CA ILE A 261 -25.85 32.17 14.32
C ILE A 261 -26.19 30.73 14.69
N THR A 262 -27.16 30.10 14.01
CA THR A 262 -27.53 28.71 14.26
C THR A 262 -26.37 27.76 14.02
N GLN A 263 -25.53 27.99 12.99
CA GLN A 263 -24.33 27.17 12.76
C GLN A 263 -23.37 27.26 13.94
N ILE A 264 -23.17 28.45 14.52
CA ILE A 264 -22.33 28.66 15.70
C ILE A 264 -22.95 28.01 16.96
N GLU A 265 -24.28 28.08 17.13
CA GLU A 265 -24.99 27.51 18.27
C GLU A 265 -25.02 25.97 18.26
N VAL A 266 -25.06 25.36 17.07
CA VAL A 266 -25.11 23.90 16.88
C VAL A 266 -23.71 23.28 16.98
N THR A 267 -22.64 24.08 16.94
CA THR A 267 -21.28 23.62 17.23
C THR A 267 -21.22 23.07 18.65
N PRO A 268 -20.91 21.77 18.86
CA PRO A 268 -20.81 21.19 20.20
C PRO A 268 -19.87 22.01 21.08
N LYS A 269 -20.33 22.32 22.30
CA LYS A 269 -19.54 23.10 23.25
C LYS A 269 -18.35 22.25 23.72
N SER A 270 -17.15 22.73 23.41
CA SER A 270 -15.86 22.24 23.94
C SER A 270 -15.79 22.36 25.45
#